data_AF-A0A194PVH9-F1
#
_entry.id   AF-A0A194PVH9-F1
#
_cell.length_a   1.000
_cell.length_b   1.000
_cell.length_c   1.000
_cell.angle_alpha   90.00
_cell.angle_beta   90.00
_cell.angle_gamma   90.00
#
_symmetry.space_group_name_H-M   'P 1'
#
loop_
_entity.id
_entity.type
_entity.pdbx_description
1 polymer ?
#
loop_
_entity_poly.entity_id
_entity_poly.type
_entity_poly.pdbx_seq_one_letter_code
_entity_poly.pdbx_strand_id
1 'polypeptide(L)'
;MVQPEEIKIFLEPLNISMKQFVFFALNDNNSPDMAGGSHWSLLVYSKMESCFFHLDSSSGSNHNVAWDFASHLMSYLAKQGTISFSDKECQQQSNGYDCGIHVICNTEVLAHWASKYREIGSCDMKIKVNPNQKRKEIMNIIKSLVNMK
;
A
#
# COMPACT_ATOMS: atom_id res chain seq x y z
N MET A 1 9.28 -8.24 -18.79
CA MET A 1 7.91 -7.75 -18.57
C MET A 1 7.06 -8.94 -18.18
N VAL A 2 6.36 -8.84 -17.05
CA VAL A 2 5.38 -9.85 -16.61
C VAL A 2 4.22 -9.85 -17.61
N GLN A 3 3.76 -11.03 -18.04
CA GLN A 3 2.65 -11.12 -19.00
C GLN A 3 1.32 -10.82 -18.29
N PRO A 4 0.39 -10.06 -18.92
CA PRO A 4 -0.92 -9.76 -18.31
C PRO A 4 -1.72 -11.00 -17.89
N GLU A 5 -1.54 -12.10 -18.60
CA GLU A 5 -2.17 -13.40 -18.31
C GLU A 5 -1.71 -13.97 -16.96
N GLU A 6 -0.45 -13.78 -16.59
CA GLU A 6 0.09 -14.22 -15.30
C GLU A 6 -0.52 -13.39 -14.17
N ILE A 7 -0.62 -12.08 -14.35
CA ILE A 7 -1.27 -11.16 -13.39
C ILE A 7 -2.75 -11.55 -13.19
N LYS A 8 -3.44 -11.87 -14.29
CA LYS A 8 -4.85 -12.25 -14.29
C LYS A 8 -5.12 -13.48 -13.40
N ILE A 9 -4.26 -14.49 -13.45
CA ILE A 9 -4.40 -15.72 -12.65
C ILE A 9 -4.49 -15.41 -11.15
N PHE A 10 -3.72 -14.43 -10.66
CA PHE A 10 -3.71 -14.06 -9.25
C PHE A 10 -4.81 -13.06 -8.88
N LEU A 11 -5.17 -12.13 -9.77
CA LEU A 11 -6.05 -11.02 -9.42
C LEU A 11 -7.53 -11.22 -9.76
N GLU A 12 -7.88 -12.04 -10.75
CA GLU A 12 -9.29 -12.35 -11.05
C GLU A 12 -10.01 -13.08 -9.91
N PRO A 13 -9.41 -14.08 -9.22
CA PRO A 13 -10.06 -14.72 -8.07
C PRO A 13 -10.40 -13.73 -6.94
N LEU A 14 -9.63 -12.63 -6.83
CA LEU A 14 -9.86 -11.56 -5.87
C LEU A 14 -10.93 -10.56 -6.33
N ASN A 15 -11.46 -10.73 -7.55
CA ASN A 15 -12.38 -9.82 -8.23
C ASN A 15 -11.85 -8.38 -8.27
N ILE A 16 -10.57 -8.20 -8.62
CA ILE A 16 -9.92 -6.89 -8.57
C ILE A 16 -10.66 -5.85 -9.40
N SER A 17 -11.24 -6.26 -10.54
CA SER A 17 -11.98 -5.39 -11.45
C SER A 17 -13.23 -4.75 -10.80
N MET A 18 -13.76 -5.34 -9.73
CA MET A 18 -14.90 -4.80 -8.97
C MET A 18 -14.48 -3.91 -7.80
N LYS A 19 -13.20 -3.92 -7.41
CA LYS A 19 -12.72 -3.14 -6.27
C LYS A 19 -12.58 -1.67 -6.64
N GLN A 20 -13.01 -0.79 -5.73
CA GLN A 20 -12.82 0.65 -5.89
C GLN A 20 -11.45 1.10 -5.42
N PHE A 21 -10.92 0.42 -4.39
CA PHE A 21 -9.60 0.65 -3.82
C PHE A 21 -8.88 -0.68 -3.63
N VAL A 22 -7.57 -0.70 -3.88
CA VAL A 22 -6.71 -1.85 -3.62
C VAL A 22 -5.43 -1.37 -2.95
N PHE A 23 -5.10 -1.96 -1.81
CA PHE A 23 -3.96 -1.59 -0.98
C PHE A 23 -2.90 -2.69 -1.08
N PHE A 24 -1.66 -2.29 -1.34
CA PHE A 24 -0.52 -3.17 -1.47
C PHE A 24 0.56 -2.76 -0.46
N ALA A 25 0.97 -3.68 0.41
CA ALA A 25 2.18 -3.53 1.18
C ALA A 25 3.36 -3.94 0.30
N LEU A 26 4.21 -2.99 -0.08
CA LEU A 26 5.36 -3.22 -0.94
C LEU A 26 6.62 -3.38 -0.11
N ASN A 27 7.49 -4.27 -0.58
CA ASN A 27 8.80 -4.51 -0.01
C ASN A 27 9.85 -4.47 -1.13
N ASP A 28 11.05 -3.99 -0.80
CA ASP A 28 12.18 -3.83 -1.71
C ASP A 28 12.97 -5.12 -1.98
N ASN A 29 12.51 -6.28 -1.49
CA ASN A 29 13.13 -7.55 -1.83
C ASN A 29 13.02 -7.83 -3.34
N ASN A 30 14.16 -7.89 -4.01
CA ASN A 30 14.26 -8.11 -5.45
C ASN A 30 14.41 -9.60 -5.83
N SER A 31 14.48 -10.51 -4.85
CA SER A 31 14.60 -11.94 -5.07
C SER A 31 13.36 -12.67 -4.55
N PRO A 32 12.51 -13.21 -5.44
CA PRO A 32 11.30 -13.93 -5.02
C PRO A 32 11.63 -15.27 -4.34
N ASP A 33 12.78 -15.86 -4.63
CA ASP A 33 13.20 -17.17 -4.13
C ASP A 33 14.02 -17.09 -2.83
N MET A 34 14.28 -15.88 -2.33
CA MET A 34 15.07 -15.65 -1.11
C MET A 34 14.33 -14.73 -0.15
N ALA A 35 14.35 -15.07 1.14
CA ALA A 35 13.87 -14.16 2.17
C ALA A 35 14.78 -12.91 2.22
N GLY A 36 14.18 -11.72 2.24
CA GLY A 36 14.92 -10.47 2.18
C GLY A 36 14.03 -9.24 2.27
N GLY A 37 14.60 -8.10 1.87
CA GLY A 37 13.96 -6.79 1.96
C GLY A 37 14.36 -6.03 3.22
N SER A 38 14.56 -4.72 3.07
CA SER A 38 14.96 -3.80 4.11
C SER A 38 13.89 -2.76 4.44
N HIS A 39 12.98 -2.48 3.50
CA HIS A 39 12.05 -1.37 3.61
C HIS A 39 10.65 -1.72 3.13
N TRP A 40 9.66 -1.16 3.82
CA TRP A 40 8.25 -1.33 3.48
C TRP A 40 7.62 0.01 3.14
N SER A 41 6.80 0.03 2.09
CA SER A 41 5.99 1.18 1.71
C SER A 41 4.57 0.76 1.32
N LEU A 42 3.68 1.73 1.18
CA LEU A 42 2.28 1.49 0.86
C LEU A 42 1.98 2.00 -0.55
N LEU A 43 1.35 1.17 -1.37
CA LEU A 43 0.81 1.57 -2.66
C LEU A 43 -0.72 1.36 -2.66
N VAL A 44 -1.46 2.37 -3.11
CA VAL A 44 -2.92 2.33 -3.15
C VAL A 44 -3.42 2.65 -4.55
N TYR A 45 -4.13 1.72 -5.16
CA TYR A 45 -4.88 1.97 -6.39
C TYR A 45 -6.26 2.54 -6.05
N SER A 46 -6.61 3.67 -6.66
CA SER A 46 -7.96 4.23 -6.66
C SER A 46 -8.55 4.15 -8.08
N LYS A 47 -9.63 3.37 -8.23
CA LYS A 47 -10.27 3.15 -9.54
C LYS A 47 -10.94 4.40 -10.07
N MET A 48 -11.64 5.14 -9.21
CA MET A 48 -12.36 6.37 -9.57
C MET A 48 -11.39 7.47 -10.01
N GLU A 49 -10.25 7.60 -9.32
CA GLU A 49 -9.24 8.61 -9.62
C GLU A 49 -8.27 8.17 -10.73
N SER A 50 -8.38 6.91 -11.19
CA SER A 50 -7.45 6.29 -12.14
C SER A 50 -5.98 6.57 -11.77
N CYS A 51 -5.64 6.35 -10.49
CA CYS A 51 -4.34 6.73 -9.93
C CYS A 51 -3.83 5.68 -8.94
N PHE A 52 -2.52 5.45 -8.97
CA PHE A 52 -1.77 4.80 -7.91
C PHE A 52 -1.12 5.86 -7.01
N PHE A 53 -1.41 5.80 -5.72
CA PHE A 53 -0.80 6.65 -4.70
C PHE A 53 0.21 5.85 -3.90
N HIS A 54 1.48 6.26 -3.95
CA HIS A 54 2.56 5.65 -3.20
C HIS A 54 2.88 6.49 -1.95
N LEU A 55 2.94 5.85 -0.79
CA LEU A 55 3.28 6.48 0.47
C LEU A 55 4.50 5.77 1.04
N ASP A 56 5.57 6.56 1.20
CA ASP A 56 6.85 6.10 1.69
C ASP A 56 7.28 6.92 2.90
N SER A 57 7.44 6.26 4.06
CA SER A 57 7.93 6.89 5.28
C SER A 57 9.43 7.17 5.26
N SER A 58 10.16 6.67 4.26
CA SER A 58 11.52 7.04 3.91
C SER A 58 11.53 7.54 2.47
N SER A 59 11.04 8.75 2.26
CA SER A 59 10.73 9.33 0.95
C SER A 59 11.77 8.99 -0.14
N GLY A 60 11.31 8.28 -1.17
CA GLY A 60 12.10 7.89 -2.33
C GLY A 60 12.77 6.52 -2.24
N SER A 61 12.86 5.91 -1.05
CA SER A 61 13.51 4.61 -0.86
C SER A 61 12.86 3.49 -1.69
N ASN A 62 11.53 3.44 -1.74
CA ASN A 62 10.78 2.44 -2.51
C ASN A 62 10.16 2.98 -3.81
N HIS A 63 10.54 4.17 -4.29
CA HIS A 63 9.92 4.76 -5.48
C HIS A 63 9.98 3.83 -6.70
N ASN A 64 11.17 3.31 -7.03
CA ASN A 64 11.34 2.41 -8.19
C ASN A 64 10.57 1.10 -8.01
N VAL A 65 10.57 0.53 -6.79
CA VAL A 65 9.81 -0.69 -6.46
C VAL A 65 8.31 -0.46 -6.69
N ALA A 66 7.79 0.68 -6.22
CA ALA A 66 6.40 1.05 -6.37
C ALA A 66 6.03 1.36 -7.82
N TRP A 67 6.89 2.07 -8.55
CA TRP A 67 6.69 2.36 -9.97
C TRP A 67 6.70 1.09 -10.81
N ASP A 68 7.69 0.22 -10.63
CA ASP A 68 7.81 -1.03 -11.37
C ASP A 68 6.60 -1.93 -11.11
N PHE A 69 6.17 -2.05 -9.85
CA PHE A 69 4.97 -2.80 -9.49
C PHE A 69 3.70 -2.18 -10.10
N ALA A 70 3.52 -0.86 -9.95
CA ALA A 70 2.36 -0.15 -10.47
C ALA A 70 2.28 -0.24 -11.99
N SER A 71 3.38 -0.04 -12.72
CA SER A 71 3.41 -0.07 -14.19
C SER A 71 2.98 -1.42 -14.77
N HIS A 72 3.34 -2.53 -14.14
CA HIS A 72 2.84 -3.86 -14.50
C HIS A 72 1.33 -3.99 -14.27
N LEU A 73 0.78 -3.43 -13.19
CA LEU A 73 -0.66 -3.44 -12.95
C LEU A 73 -1.42 -2.46 -13.84
N MET A 74 -0.81 -1.32 -14.19
CA MET A 74 -1.44 -0.33 -15.07
C MET A 74 -1.78 -0.94 -16.42
N SER A 75 -0.88 -1.72 -17.02
CA SER A 75 -1.13 -2.39 -18.31
C SER A 75 -2.31 -3.38 -18.24
N TYR A 76 -2.50 -4.02 -17.09
CA TYR A 76 -3.60 -4.96 -16.86
C TYR A 76 -4.93 -4.26 -16.50
N LEU A 77 -4.87 -3.18 -15.72
CA LEU A 77 -6.06 -2.46 -15.21
C LEU A 77 -6.59 -1.39 -16.17
N ALA A 78 -5.75 -0.87 -17.07
CA ALA A 78 -6.09 0.16 -18.04
C ALA A 78 -6.99 -0.40 -19.16
N LYS A 79 -8.29 -0.55 -18.89
CA LYS A 79 -9.25 -1.01 -19.90
C LYS A 79 -9.58 0.05 -20.97
N GLN A 80 -9.46 1.36 -20.66
CA GLN A 80 -9.87 2.46 -21.54
C GLN A 80 -9.30 3.85 -21.16
N GLY A 81 -8.12 3.92 -20.53
CA GLY A 81 -7.54 5.20 -20.17
C GLY A 81 -6.17 5.08 -19.53
N THR A 82 -5.55 6.23 -19.27
CA THR A 82 -4.26 6.30 -18.58
C THR A 82 -4.49 6.22 -17.07
N ILE A 83 -3.73 5.35 -16.41
CA ILE A 83 -3.64 5.33 -14.95
C ILE A 83 -2.40 6.13 -14.57
N SER A 84 -2.54 7.10 -13.67
CA SER A 84 -1.44 7.92 -13.16
C SER A 84 -0.76 7.27 -11.95
N PHE A 85 0.42 7.76 -11.61
CA PHE A 85 1.17 7.40 -10.40
C PHE A 85 1.56 8.69 -9.68
N SER A 86 1.42 8.70 -8.36
CA SER A 86 1.76 9.84 -7.53
C SER A 86 2.38 9.38 -6.22
N ASP A 87 3.59 9.87 -5.93
CA ASP A 87 4.12 9.84 -4.57
C ASP A 87 3.35 10.87 -3.72
N LYS A 88 2.71 10.39 -2.65
CA LYS A 88 2.03 11.21 -1.66
C LYS A 88 2.95 11.50 -0.49
N GLU A 89 3.04 12.79 -0.14
CA GLU A 89 3.67 13.19 1.12
C GLU A 89 2.98 12.49 2.30
N CYS A 90 3.77 11.92 3.21
CA CYS A 90 3.29 11.34 4.46
C CYS A 90 4.31 11.57 5.59
N GLN A 91 3.94 11.27 6.82
CA GLN A 91 4.84 11.36 7.97
C GLN A 91 6.09 10.51 7.78
N GLN A 92 7.25 11.17 7.77
CA GLN A 92 8.55 10.51 7.63
C GLN A 92 8.97 9.83 8.93
N GLN A 93 9.52 8.62 8.82
CA GLN A 93 10.08 7.89 9.95
C GLN A 93 11.41 8.52 10.39
N SER A 94 11.73 8.39 11.67
CA SER A 94 12.98 8.93 12.24
C SER A 94 14.00 7.82 12.59
N ASN A 95 13.77 6.59 12.15
CA ASN A 95 14.60 5.41 12.42
C ASN A 95 14.53 4.40 11.26
N GLY A 96 15.25 3.28 11.33
CA GLY A 96 15.31 2.28 10.25
C GLY A 96 14.37 1.07 10.38
N TYR A 97 13.41 1.05 11.34
CA TYR A 97 12.66 -0.17 11.68
C TYR A 97 11.15 0.02 11.85
N ASP A 98 10.65 1.25 11.75
CA ASP A 98 9.23 1.57 11.90
C ASP A 98 8.46 1.67 10.57
N CYS A 99 9.09 1.48 9.42
CA CYS A 99 8.45 1.56 8.09
C CYS A 99 7.17 0.70 8.00
N GLY A 100 7.20 -0.54 8.50
CA GLY A 100 6.01 -1.41 8.56
C GLY A 100 4.88 -0.86 9.43
N ILE A 101 5.19 -0.13 10.50
CA ILE A 101 4.17 0.53 11.33
C ILE A 101 3.59 1.74 10.61
N HIS A 102 4.40 2.50 9.87
CA HIS A 102 3.91 3.57 9.02
C HIS A 102 2.95 3.04 7.94
N VAL A 103 3.28 1.91 7.29
CA VAL A 103 2.38 1.24 6.33
C VAL A 103 1.01 0.92 6.96
N ILE A 104 1.00 0.34 8.17
CA ILE A 104 -0.25 0.00 8.88
C ILE A 104 -1.05 1.27 9.20
N CYS A 105 -0.44 2.27 9.85
CA CYS A 105 -1.11 3.52 10.21
C CYS A 105 -1.65 4.27 8.99
N ASN A 106 -0.85 4.35 7.91
CA ASN A 106 -1.27 4.99 6.67
C ASN A 106 -2.45 4.24 6.02
N THR A 107 -2.44 2.91 6.08
CA THR A 107 -3.54 2.07 5.59
C THR A 107 -4.83 2.34 6.37
N GLU A 108 -4.77 2.39 7.70
CA GLU A 108 -5.94 2.68 8.54
C GLU A 108 -6.59 4.02 8.17
N VAL A 109 -5.77 5.08 8.04
CA VAL A 109 -6.26 6.43 7.71
C VAL A 109 -6.85 6.48 6.31
N LEU A 110 -6.14 5.94 5.30
CA LEU A 110 -6.63 5.93 3.93
C LEU A 110 -7.87 5.05 3.75
N ALA A 111 -7.96 3.90 4.44
CA ALA A 111 -9.15 3.06 4.40
C ALA A 111 -10.36 3.77 4.99
N HIS A 112 -10.17 4.48 6.11
CA HIS A 112 -11.24 5.31 6.71
C HIS A 112 -11.65 6.43 5.75
N TRP A 113 -10.69 7.15 5.17
CA TRP A 113 -10.93 8.23 4.22
C TRP A 113 -11.66 7.72 2.97
N ALA A 114 -11.17 6.66 2.34
CA ALA A 114 -11.76 6.04 1.16
C ALA A 114 -13.20 5.55 1.41
N SER A 115 -13.47 5.01 2.60
CA SER A 115 -14.82 4.60 2.99
C SER A 115 -15.79 5.78 3.05
N LYS A 116 -15.33 6.93 3.56
CA LYS A 116 -16.15 8.12 3.79
C LYS A 116 -16.29 9.03 2.57
N TYR A 117 -15.20 9.26 1.84
CA TYR A 117 -15.10 10.26 0.78
C TYR A 117 -14.99 9.65 -0.62
N ARG A 118 -14.77 8.33 -0.73
CA ARG A 118 -14.65 7.61 -2.01
C ARG A 118 -13.54 8.13 -2.93
N GLU A 119 -12.46 8.63 -2.33
CA GLU A 119 -11.22 9.04 -3.01
C GLU A 119 -10.01 8.82 -2.08
N ILE A 120 -8.79 9.07 -2.56
CA ILE A 120 -7.52 8.99 -1.83
C ILE A 120 -6.71 10.29 -1.95
N GLY A 121 -6.71 10.93 -3.12
CA GLY A 121 -5.75 11.98 -3.47
C GLY A 121 -5.76 13.16 -2.51
N SER A 122 -6.94 13.60 -2.10
CA SER A 122 -7.16 14.75 -1.20
C SER A 122 -6.88 14.47 0.28
N CYS A 123 -6.71 13.21 0.70
CA CYS A 123 -6.52 12.85 2.10
C CYS A 123 -5.21 13.43 2.64
N ASP A 124 -5.22 14.27 3.67
CA ASP A 124 -3.97 14.71 4.29
C ASP A 124 -3.32 13.55 5.07
N MET A 125 -2.07 13.23 4.71
CA MET A 125 -1.30 12.12 5.29
C MET A 125 -0.17 12.60 6.20
N LYS A 126 -0.16 13.89 6.57
CA LYS A 126 0.69 14.45 7.64
C LYS A 126 0.18 14.09 9.04
N ILE A 127 -0.33 12.86 9.17
CA ILE A 127 -0.81 12.31 10.42
C ILE A 127 0.36 12.04 11.37
N LYS A 128 0.19 12.34 12.65
CA LYS A 128 1.21 12.00 13.63
C LYS A 128 1.18 10.50 13.89
N VAL A 129 2.21 9.80 13.43
CA VAL A 129 2.41 8.37 13.73
C VAL A 129 3.13 8.23 15.07
N ASN A 130 2.59 7.40 15.97
CA ASN A 130 3.26 6.98 17.21
C ASN A 130 3.55 5.47 17.15
N PRO A 131 4.73 5.06 16.65
CA PRO A 131 5.00 3.64 16.41
C PRO A 131 4.95 2.79 17.68
N ASN A 132 5.46 3.31 18.80
CA ASN A 132 5.46 2.61 20.08
C ASN A 132 4.04 2.31 20.59
N GLN A 133 3.15 3.28 20.46
CA GLN A 133 1.75 3.09 20.84
C GLN A 133 1.06 2.10 19.91
N LYS A 134 1.23 2.23 18.59
CA LYS A 134 0.61 1.34 17.61
C LYS A 134 1.11 -0.10 17.75
N ARG A 135 2.40 -0.33 18.03
CA ARG A 135 2.96 -1.66 18.34
C ARG A 135 2.28 -2.31 19.55
N LYS A 136 2.05 -1.55 20.63
CA LYS A 136 1.32 -2.02 21.82
C LYS A 136 -0.14 -2.37 21.49
N GLU A 137 -0.80 -1.52 20.71
CA GLU A 137 -2.18 -1.73 20.25
C GLU A 137 -2.32 -3.02 19.42
N ILE A 138 -1.47 -3.19 18.40
CA ILE A 138 -1.45 -4.40 17.57
C ILE A 138 -1.25 -5.65 18.44
N MET A 139 -0.34 -5.58 19.41
CA MET A 139 -0.09 -6.72 20.28
C MET A 139 -1.25 -7.02 21.23
N ASN A 140 -1.98 -6.01 21.68
CA ASN A 140 -3.20 -6.21 22.45
C ASN A 140 -4.31 -6.84 21.59
N ILE A 141 -4.46 -6.40 20.33
CA ILE A 141 -5.42 -7.00 19.38
C ILE A 141 -5.09 -8.47 19.12
N ILE A 142 -3.82 -8.81 18.89
CA ILE A 142 -3.39 -10.20 18.69
C ILE A 142 -3.73 -11.05 19.92
N LYS A 143 -3.41 -10.57 21.13
CA LYS A 143 -3.73 -11.28 22.37
C LYS A 143 -5.24 -11.44 22.60
N SER A 144 -6.03 -10.42 22.28
CA SER A 144 -7.49 -10.50 22.45
C SER A 144 -8.11 -11.51 21.48
N LEU A 145 -7.66 -11.55 20.22
CA LEU A 145 -8.10 -12.52 19.22
C LEU A 145 -7.78 -13.97 19.63
N VAL A 146 -6.63 -14.20 20.27
CA VAL A 146 -6.27 -15.53 20.81
C VAL A 146 -7.23 -15.97 21.92
N ASN A 147 -7.69 -15.03 22.74
CA ASN A 147 -8.54 -15.28 23.91
C ASN A 147 -10.04 -15.28 23.58
N MET A 148 -10.46 -15.00 22.35
CA MET A 148 -11.87 -15.06 21.91
C MET A 148 -12.34 -16.48 21.55
N LYS A 149 -11.64 -17.52 22.01
CA LYS A 149 -12.07 -18.92 21.92
C LYS A 149 -13.04 -19.28 23.04
#